data_AF-A0A968NTF1-F1
#
_entry.id   AF-A0A968NTF1-F1
#
_cell.length_a   1.000
_cell.length_b   1.000
_cell.length_c   1.000
_cell.angle_alpha   90.00
_cell.angle_beta   90.00
_cell.angle_gamma   90.00
#
_symmetry.space_group_name_H-M   'P 1'
#
loop_
_entity.id
_entity.type
_entity.pdbx_description
1 polymer ?
#
loop_
_entity_poly.entity_id
_entity_poly.type
_entity_poly.pdbx_seq_one_letter_code
_entity_poly.pdbx_strand_id
1 'polypeptide(L)'
;NPHIVGCDRHSFRIASPVFAIAELIRRYRSPTVPPIAESGDIVGVNLQAIAQIAALAAQADAAFILAMTPLRRELEGSRDYEMQARQRLQDLTAQQQIFYVDLLDRFQTALHPATLYYDSIHLSRAGNQLVSQVLKGAIEAHL
;
A
#
# COMPACT_ATOMS: atom_id res chain seq x y z
N ASN A 1 -9.25 -27.24 -3.26
CA ASN A 1 -9.81 -26.16 -4.11
C ASN A 1 -9.14 -24.82 -3.80
N PRO A 2 -8.09 -24.43 -4.51
CA PRO A 2 -7.64 -23.05 -4.51
C PRO A 2 -8.25 -22.32 -5.70
N HIS A 3 -9.21 -21.44 -5.43
CA HIS A 3 -9.59 -20.40 -6.39
C HIS A 3 -8.44 -19.41 -6.48
N ILE A 4 -7.62 -19.56 -7.51
CA ILE A 4 -6.65 -18.54 -7.92
C ILE A 4 -7.48 -17.40 -8.53
N VAL A 5 -7.70 -16.33 -7.78
CA VAL A 5 -8.20 -15.07 -8.33
C VAL A 5 -7.10 -14.43 -9.16
N GLY A 6 -7.42 -14.03 -10.39
CA GLY A 6 -6.48 -13.41 -11.34
C GLY A 6 -5.85 -14.34 -12.37
N CYS A 7 -6.27 -15.60 -12.46
CA CYS A 7 -5.83 -16.52 -13.52
C CYS A 7 -7.02 -16.94 -14.39
N ASP A 8 -7.48 -16.04 -15.27
CA ASP A 8 -8.15 -16.52 -16.46
C ASP A 8 -7.08 -17.13 -17.39
N ARG A 9 -6.90 -18.44 -17.29
CA ARG A 9 -6.03 -19.22 -18.18
C ARG A 9 -6.75 -19.65 -19.46
N HIS A 10 -7.95 -19.15 -19.73
CA HIS A 10 -8.79 -19.68 -20.78
C HIS A 10 -9.64 -18.61 -21.49
N SER A 11 -9.00 -17.58 -22.03
CA SER A 11 -9.40 -17.01 -23.34
C SER A 11 -8.44 -15.94 -23.88
N PHE A 12 -7.14 -16.24 -23.98
CA PHE A 12 -6.33 -15.57 -25.00
C PHE A 12 -6.72 -16.18 -26.35
N ARG A 13 -7.67 -15.56 -27.06
CA ARG A 13 -7.87 -15.88 -28.48
C ARG A 13 -6.54 -15.68 -29.17
N ILE A 14 -6.03 -16.75 -29.78
CA ILE A 14 -4.92 -16.71 -30.74
C ILE A 14 -5.47 -16.04 -32.02
N ALA A 15 -5.79 -14.76 -31.92
CA ALA A 15 -5.90 -13.88 -33.06
C ALA A 15 -4.69 -12.97 -32.94
N SER A 16 -3.70 -13.16 -33.82
CA SER A 16 -2.58 -12.23 -33.92
C SER A 16 -3.18 -10.84 -34.14
N PRO A 17 -3.03 -9.87 -33.21
CA PRO A 17 -3.56 -8.55 -33.44
C PRO A 17 -2.92 -8.03 -34.72
N VAL A 18 -3.74 -7.48 -35.63
CA VAL A 18 -3.30 -6.98 -36.95
C VAL A 18 -2.11 -6.01 -36.83
N PHE A 19 -1.92 -5.42 -35.65
CA PHE A 19 -0.86 -4.49 -35.32
C PHE A 19 0.20 -5.03 -34.34
N ALA A 20 0.33 -6.34 -34.14
CA ALA A 20 1.30 -6.94 -33.21
C ALA A 20 2.74 -6.47 -33.47
N ILE A 21 3.13 -6.38 -34.74
CA ILE A 21 4.46 -5.90 -35.15
C ILE A 21 4.60 -4.39 -34.88
N ALA A 22 3.55 -3.61 -35.15
CA ALA A 22 3.56 -2.17 -34.86
C ALA A 22 3.64 -1.90 -33.35
N GLU A 23 2.96 -2.71 -32.53
CA GLU A 23 3.04 -2.65 -31.07
C GLU A 23 4.44 -3.05 -30.57
N LEU A 24 5.03 -4.11 -31.14
CA LEU A 24 6.39 -4.53 -30.82
C LEU A 24 7.41 -3.43 -31.16
N ILE A 25 7.30 -2.80 -32.33
CA ILE A 25 8.15 -1.68 -32.75
C ILE A 25 7.94 -0.47 -31.83
N ARG A 26 6.70 -0.16 -31.44
CA ARG A 26 6.40 0.92 -30.48
C ARG A 26 7.00 0.64 -29.10
N ARG A 27 6.94 -0.61 -28.62
CA ARG A 27 7.55 -1.04 -27.35
C ARG A 27 9.08 -1.02 -27.41
N TYR A 28 9.67 -1.30 -28.58
CA TYR A 28 11.13 -1.24 -28.78
C TYR A 28 11.65 0.20 -28.94
N ARG A 29 10.81 1.09 -29.47
CA ARG A 29 11.03 2.55 -29.45
C ARG A 29 10.46 3.14 -28.16
N SER A 30 10.93 2.66 -27.03
CA SER A 30 10.60 3.28 -25.73
C SER A 30 10.83 4.78 -25.84
N PRO A 31 9.83 5.63 -25.51
CA PRO A 31 10.14 7.04 -25.32
C PRO A 31 11.25 7.12 -24.28
N THR A 32 12.23 8.00 -24.50
CA THR A 32 13.19 8.35 -23.44
C THR A 32 12.37 8.98 -22.33
N VAL A 33 11.94 8.17 -21.36
CA VAL A 33 11.35 8.67 -20.14
C VAL A 33 12.51 9.41 -19.46
N PRO A 34 12.47 10.75 -19.34
CA PRO A 34 13.49 11.43 -18.57
C PRO A 34 13.52 10.75 -17.19
N PRO A 35 14.71 10.50 -16.62
CA PRO A 35 14.77 9.98 -15.27
C PRO A 35 13.90 10.89 -14.41
N ILE A 36 12.86 10.33 -13.81
CA ILE A 36 12.14 11.04 -12.75
C ILE A 36 13.20 11.17 -11.67
N ALA A 37 13.80 12.36 -11.57
CA ALA A 37 14.60 12.67 -10.42
C ALA A 37 13.64 12.56 -9.24
N GLU A 38 13.82 11.53 -8.41
CA GLU A 38 13.28 11.51 -7.05
C GLU A 38 14.05 12.55 -6.21
N SER A 39 14.15 13.79 -6.72
CA SER A 39 14.72 14.92 -6.01
C SER A 39 13.56 15.62 -5.31
N GLY A 40 13.39 15.35 -4.02
CA GLY A 40 12.37 16.00 -3.22
C GLY A 40 12.03 15.21 -1.96
N ASP A 41 11.29 15.87 -1.09
CA ASP A 41 10.73 15.25 0.11
C ASP A 41 9.54 14.34 -0.26
N ILE A 42 9.85 13.11 -0.69
CA ILE A 42 8.85 12.10 -1.09
C ILE A 42 7.84 11.81 0.03
N VAL A 43 8.28 11.87 1.30
CA VAL A 43 7.39 11.69 2.45
C VAL A 43 6.43 12.86 2.53
N GLY A 44 6.91 14.09 2.35
CA GLY A 44 6.07 15.30 2.29
C GLY A 44 5.00 15.23 1.20
N VAL A 45 5.36 14.75 0.01
CA VAL A 45 4.40 14.55 -1.10
C VAL A 45 3.31 13.56 -0.72
N ASN A 46 3.68 12.41 -0.12
CA ASN A 46 2.71 11.42 0.32
C ASN A 46 1.81 11.93 1.44
N LEU A 47 2.35 12.69 2.40
CA LEU A 47 1.58 13.32 3.48
C LEU A 47 0.57 14.33 2.94
N GLN A 48 0.96 15.12 1.93
CA GLN A 48 0.05 16.04 1.27
C GLN A 48 -1.09 15.29 0.55
N ALA A 49 -0.78 14.19 -0.13
CA ALA A 49 -1.79 13.36 -0.78
C ALA A 49 -2.77 12.74 0.24
N ILE A 50 -2.27 12.22 1.36
CA ILE A 50 -3.10 11.69 2.45
C ILE A 50 -4.05 12.77 2.99
N ALA A 51 -3.54 13.98 3.22
CA ALA A 51 -4.35 15.11 3.67
C ALA A 51 -5.47 15.46 2.67
N GLN A 52 -5.17 15.45 1.37
CA GLN A 52 -6.17 15.70 0.33
C GLN A 52 -7.24 14.60 0.29
N ILE A 53 -6.86 13.34 0.44
CA ILE A 53 -7.80 12.22 0.50
C ILE A 53 -8.73 12.36 1.72
N ALA A 54 -8.18 12.69 2.89
CA ALA A 54 -8.97 12.93 4.10
C ALA A 54 -9.97 14.08 3.92
N ALA A 55 -9.54 15.19 3.29
CA ALA A 55 -10.42 16.32 2.99
C ALA A 55 -11.55 15.94 2.01
N LEU A 56 -11.25 15.15 0.98
CA LEU A 56 -12.25 14.65 0.04
C LEU A 56 -13.26 13.72 0.71
N ALA A 57 -12.80 12.85 1.59
CA ALA A 57 -13.69 11.98 2.37
C ALA A 57 -14.64 12.79 3.26
N ALA A 58 -14.11 13.79 3.98
CA ALA A 58 -14.92 14.69 4.81
C ALA A 58 -15.97 15.48 3.99
N GLN A 59 -15.59 15.98 2.81
CA GLN A 59 -16.53 16.67 1.91
C GLN A 59 -17.65 15.75 1.39
N ALA A 60 -17.36 14.45 1.28
CA ALA A 60 -18.32 13.44 0.85
C ALA A 60 -19.11 12.81 2.00
N ASP A 61 -18.97 13.31 3.24
CA ASP A 61 -19.54 12.70 4.46
C ASP A 61 -19.16 11.21 4.61
N ALA A 62 -17.94 10.88 4.19
CA ALA A 62 -17.41 9.53 4.21
C ALA A 62 -16.43 9.34 5.37
N ALA A 63 -16.54 8.21 6.05
CA ALA A 63 -15.55 7.79 7.03
C ALA A 63 -14.20 7.52 6.36
N PHE A 64 -13.12 8.01 6.98
CA PHE A 64 -11.76 7.79 6.51
C PHE A 64 -10.90 7.16 7.61
N ILE A 65 -10.37 5.97 7.31
CA ILE A 65 -9.43 5.25 8.17
C ILE A 65 -8.12 5.10 7.41
N LEU A 66 -7.02 5.52 8.02
CA LEU A 66 -5.68 5.30 7.49
C LEU A 66 -5.01 4.16 8.26
N ALA A 67 -4.60 3.11 7.55
CA ALA A 67 -3.88 1.99 8.15
C ALA A 67 -2.53 1.80 7.49
N MET A 68 -1.46 1.72 8.28
CA MET A 68 -0.10 1.52 7.79
C MET A 68 0.46 0.18 8.24
N THR A 69 0.84 -0.65 7.29
CA THR A 69 1.54 -1.91 7.52
C THR A 69 3.04 -1.68 7.52
N PRO A 70 3.81 -2.31 8.42
CA PRO A 70 5.25 -2.18 8.40
C PRO A 70 5.87 -2.92 7.21
N LEU A 71 7.12 -2.60 6.90
CA LEU A 71 7.96 -3.41 6.02
C LEU A 71 8.44 -4.64 6.78
N ARG A 72 8.73 -5.73 6.06
CA ARG A 72 9.20 -6.98 6.69
C ARG A 72 10.46 -6.79 7.54
N ARG A 73 11.35 -5.88 7.15
CA ARG A 73 12.57 -5.57 7.89
C ARG A 73 12.32 -4.79 9.19
N GLU A 74 11.25 -4.00 9.26
CA GLU A 74 10.92 -3.22 10.46
C GLU A 74 10.49 -4.12 11.62
N LEU A 75 10.20 -5.40 11.36
CA LEU A 75 9.92 -6.40 12.39
C LEU A 75 11.14 -6.66 13.29
N GLU A 76 12.35 -6.42 12.78
CA GLU A 76 13.61 -6.56 13.52
C GLU A 76 14.11 -5.21 14.07
N GLY A 77 13.48 -4.11 13.65
CA GLY A 77 13.85 -2.75 14.02
C GLY A 77 13.70 -1.79 12.85
N SER A 78 13.15 -0.60 13.12
CA SER A 78 13.02 0.47 12.14
C SER A 78 14.34 1.24 12.00
N ARG A 79 14.66 1.69 10.80
CA ARG A 79 15.78 2.60 10.54
C ARG A 79 15.39 4.04 10.90
N ASP A 80 16.38 4.91 11.12
CA ASP A 80 16.15 6.31 11.53
C ASP A 80 15.20 7.06 10.58
N TYR A 81 15.36 6.90 9.27
CA TYR A 81 14.49 7.56 8.30
C TYR A 81 13.07 6.98 8.27
N GLU A 82 12.89 5.70 8.64
CA GLU A 82 11.57 5.05 8.76
C GLU A 82 10.85 5.56 10.01
N MET A 83 11.58 5.68 11.13
CA MET A 83 11.07 6.28 12.36
C MET A 83 10.68 7.75 12.14
N GLN A 84 11.52 8.52 11.44
CA GLN A 84 11.21 9.92 11.12
C GLN A 84 9.98 10.03 10.22
N ALA A 85 9.87 9.19 9.18
CA ALA A 85 8.70 9.18 8.29
C ALA A 85 7.41 8.82 9.05
N ARG A 86 7.49 7.81 9.92
CA ARG A 86 6.38 7.37 10.78
C ARG A 86 5.95 8.47 11.76
N GLN A 87 6.89 9.17 12.39
CA GLN A 87 6.59 10.30 13.26
C GLN A 87 5.86 11.42 12.49
N ARG A 88 6.35 11.78 11.30
CA ARG A 88 5.70 12.80 10.47
C ARG A 88 4.27 12.41 10.07
N LEU A 89 4.03 11.13 9.83
CA LEU A 89 2.68 10.62 9.58
C LEU A 89 1.80 10.70 10.82
N GLN A 90 2.33 10.30 11.99
CA GLN A 90 1.63 10.43 13.27
C GLN A 90 1.26 11.90 13.54
N ASP A 91 2.20 12.83 13.35
CA ASP A 91 1.96 14.27 13.52
C ASP A 91 0.83 14.76 12.60
N LEU A 92 0.86 14.40 11.30
CA LEU A 92 -0.21 14.73 10.36
C LEU A 92 -1.56 14.20 10.84
N THR A 93 -1.61 12.91 11.21
CA THR A 93 -2.87 12.26 11.59
C THR A 93 -3.44 12.85 12.88
N ALA A 94 -2.60 13.23 13.83
CA ALA A 94 -3.01 13.93 15.04
C ALA A 94 -3.53 15.34 14.73
N GLN A 95 -2.81 16.11 13.90
CA GLN A 95 -3.19 17.47 13.51
C GLN A 95 -4.53 17.53 12.77
N GLN A 96 -4.80 16.56 11.90
CA GLN A 96 -6.01 16.50 11.09
C GLN A 96 -7.10 15.60 11.68
N GLN A 97 -6.87 15.04 12.87
CA GLN A 97 -7.78 14.11 13.53
C GLN A 97 -8.16 12.91 12.64
N ILE A 98 -7.22 12.45 11.80
CA ILE A 98 -7.39 11.28 10.97
C ILE A 98 -7.30 10.05 11.87
N PHE A 99 -8.29 9.17 11.79
CA PHE A 99 -8.26 7.91 12.50
C PHE A 99 -7.19 6.99 11.90
N TYR A 100 -6.06 6.88 12.60
CA TYR A 100 -4.85 6.23 12.13
C TYR A 100 -4.55 4.95 12.92
N VAL A 101 -4.28 3.87 12.18
CA VAL A 101 -3.94 2.56 12.72
C VAL A 101 -2.53 2.19 12.27
N ASP A 102 -1.60 2.19 13.22
CA ASP A 102 -0.26 1.68 13.01
C ASP A 102 -0.20 0.18 13.36
N LEU A 103 0.17 -0.66 12.40
CA LEU A 103 0.20 -2.12 12.59
C LEU A 103 1.58 -2.67 12.97
N LEU A 104 2.61 -1.83 13.19
CA LEU A 104 3.97 -2.32 13.49
C LEU A 104 4.00 -3.28 14.68
N ASP A 105 3.47 -2.86 15.83
CA ASP A 105 3.47 -3.66 17.06
C ASP A 105 2.67 -4.95 16.89
N ARG A 106 1.54 -4.89 16.16
CA ARG A 106 0.69 -6.07 15.90
C ARG A 106 1.42 -7.12 15.05
N PHE A 107 2.24 -6.68 14.12
CA PHE A 107 3.04 -7.57 13.30
C PHE A 107 4.25 -8.13 14.07
N GLN A 108 4.92 -7.31 14.88
CA GLN A 108 6.06 -7.73 15.70
C GLN A 108 5.68 -8.76 16.76
N THR A 109 4.51 -8.59 17.38
CA THR A 109 4.01 -9.46 18.46
C THR A 109 3.29 -10.71 17.98
N ALA A 110 3.12 -10.88 16.66
CA ALA A 110 2.53 -12.09 16.10
C ALA A 110 3.41 -13.32 16.41
N LEU A 111 2.82 -14.50 16.58
CA LEU A 111 3.55 -15.72 16.91
C LEU A 111 4.64 -16.07 15.85
N HIS A 112 4.34 -15.81 14.57
CA HIS A 112 5.24 -16.05 13.45
C HIS A 112 5.27 -14.85 12.48
N PRO A 113 5.92 -13.73 12.83
CA PRO A 113 5.83 -12.46 12.09
C PRO A 113 6.24 -12.59 10.61
N ALA A 114 7.26 -13.39 10.32
CA ALA A 114 7.76 -13.61 8.97
C ALA A 114 6.71 -14.24 8.03
N THR A 115 5.75 -15.01 8.56
CA THR A 115 4.70 -15.66 7.77
C THR A 115 3.61 -14.69 7.32
N LEU A 116 3.59 -13.46 7.84
CA LEU A 116 2.66 -12.41 7.46
C LEU A 116 3.01 -11.77 6.10
N TYR A 117 4.12 -12.16 5.48
CA TYR A 117 4.61 -11.59 4.23
C TYR A 117 4.84 -12.65 3.14
N TYR A 118 4.67 -12.24 1.88
CA TYR A 118 5.21 -12.97 0.73
C TYR A 118 6.65 -12.52 0.42
N ASP A 119 6.92 -11.22 0.48
CA ASP A 119 8.24 -10.64 0.22
C ASP A 119 8.59 -9.54 1.24
N SER A 120 9.38 -8.53 0.86
CA SER A 120 9.76 -7.45 1.76
C SER A 120 8.66 -6.44 2.09
N ILE A 121 7.62 -6.33 1.23
CA ILE A 121 6.57 -5.29 1.34
C ILE A 121 5.15 -5.82 1.18
N HIS A 122 4.95 -6.97 0.52
CA HIS A 122 3.63 -7.54 0.25
C HIS A 122 3.22 -8.54 1.32
N LEU A 123 1.99 -8.39 1.80
CA LEU A 123 1.41 -9.27 2.81
C LEU A 123 1.00 -10.63 2.26
N SER A 124 1.19 -11.66 3.07
CA SER A 124 0.63 -12.98 2.84
C SER A 124 -0.89 -12.99 3.09
N ARG A 125 -1.55 -14.11 2.79
CA ARG A 125 -2.95 -14.32 3.22
C ARG A 125 -3.12 -14.11 4.74
N ALA A 126 -2.20 -14.64 5.54
CA ALA A 126 -2.25 -14.49 7.00
C ALA A 126 -2.06 -13.01 7.41
N GLY A 127 -1.14 -12.29 6.75
CA GLY A 127 -0.98 -10.85 6.92
C GLY A 127 -2.27 -10.08 6.64
N ASN A 128 -2.89 -10.31 5.48
CA ASN A 128 -4.15 -9.65 5.13
C ASN A 128 -5.30 -9.97 6.09
N GLN A 129 -5.36 -11.20 6.60
CA GLN A 129 -6.34 -11.59 7.62
C GLN A 129 -6.16 -10.81 8.92
N LEU A 130 -4.91 -10.65 9.37
CA LEU A 130 -4.59 -9.84 10.55
C LEU A 130 -5.01 -8.38 10.34
N VAL A 131 -4.65 -7.76 9.22
CA VAL A 131 -5.06 -6.38 8.90
C VAL A 131 -6.59 -6.26 8.91
N SER A 132 -7.29 -7.20 8.27
CA SER A 132 -8.76 -7.21 8.19
C SER A 132 -9.41 -7.28 9.57
N GLN A 133 -8.87 -8.08 10.49
CA GLN A 133 -9.39 -8.19 11.86
C GLN A 133 -9.18 -6.90 12.65
N VAL A 134 -8.00 -6.27 12.52
CA VAL A 134 -7.71 -4.99 13.16
C VAL A 134 -8.65 -3.92 12.64
N LEU A 135 -8.79 -3.79 11.31
CA LEU A 135 -9.69 -2.82 10.69
C LEU A 135 -11.15 -3.04 11.06
N LYS A 136 -11.61 -4.30 11.11
CA LYS A 136 -12.96 -4.64 11.55
C LYS A 136 -13.22 -4.08 12.95
N GLY A 137 -12.33 -4.36 13.92
CA GLY A 137 -12.48 -3.84 15.27
C GLY A 137 -12.40 -2.32 15.34
N ALA A 138 -11.58 -1.71 14.48
CA ALA A 138 -11.48 -0.25 14.37
C ALA A 138 -12.79 0.38 13.89
N ILE A 139 -13.41 -0.19 12.85
CA ILE A 139 -14.71 0.21 12.31
C ILE A 139 -15.78 0.06 13.39
N GLU A 140 -15.90 -1.11 14.02
CA GLU A 140 -16.92 -1.38 15.05
C GLU A 140 -16.81 -0.45 16.27
N ALA A 141 -15.63 0.13 16.54
CA ALA A 141 -15.40 1.03 17.66
C ALA A 141 -15.58 2.53 17.32
N HIS A 142 -15.53 2.92 16.04
CA HIS A 142 -15.45 4.33 15.62
C HIS A 142 -16.49 4.74 14.59
N LEU A 143 -17.27 3.80 14.04
CA LEU A 143 -18.37 4.02 13.09
C LEU A 143 -19.63 3.30 13.58
#